data_AF-A0A9X1XK70-F1
#
_entry.id   AF-A0A9X1XK70-F1
#
_cell.length_a   1.000
_cell.length_b   1.000
_cell.length_c   1.000
_cell.angle_alpha   90.00
_cell.angle_beta   90.00
_cell.angle_gamma   90.00
#
_symmetry.space_group_name_H-M   'P 1'
#
loop_
_entity.id
_entity.type
_entity.pdbx_description
1 polymer ?
#
loop_
_entity_poly.entity_id
_entity_poly.type
_entity_poly.pdbx_seq_one_letter_code
_entity_poly.pdbx_strand_id
1 'polypeptide(L)'
;MKFISSLSLFVLVVPLSSHAVLYSAEQLYTVNQDYAKCLDVTLGNFKSDGQAQKAMSKFYREITANTDKILELQLQANDEVMQTFLEMLQDRQILLGYMVAKMSEPDKAFEVEKDEQKKAFYFDWKLVNQELWRTNGCNAIYRSLD
;
A
#
# COMPACT_ATOMS: atom_id res chain seq x y z
N MET A 1 -57.85 25.18 8.67
CA MET A 1 -56.79 25.37 7.66
C MET A 1 -55.47 25.51 8.42
N LYS A 2 -54.76 24.40 8.67
CA LYS A 2 -53.50 23.98 8.01
C LYS A 2 -52.45 25.11 7.94
N PHE A 3 -51.59 25.19 8.95
CA PHE A 3 -50.25 25.77 8.81
C PHE A 3 -49.24 24.64 8.66
N ILE A 4 -48.43 24.75 7.63
CA ILE A 4 -47.56 23.73 7.07
C ILE A 4 -46.34 23.55 7.98
N SER A 5 -46.10 22.29 8.35
CA SER A 5 -44.89 21.80 8.99
C SER A 5 -43.67 22.17 8.15
N SER A 6 -42.79 23.02 8.69
CA SER A 6 -41.50 23.32 8.07
C SER A 6 -40.62 22.08 8.18
N LEU A 7 -40.48 21.36 7.06
CA LEU A 7 -39.58 20.25 6.88
C LEU A 7 -38.15 20.78 7.03
N SER A 8 -37.49 20.45 8.15
CA SER A 8 -36.05 20.65 8.31
C SER A 8 -35.34 19.80 7.28
N LEU A 9 -34.89 20.42 6.19
CA LEU A 9 -33.97 19.84 5.23
C LEU A 9 -32.61 19.71 5.94
N PHE A 10 -32.42 18.63 6.72
CA PHE A 10 -31.11 18.17 7.13
C PHE A 10 -30.43 17.64 5.86
N VAL A 11 -29.84 18.55 5.09
CA VAL A 11 -28.86 18.17 4.08
C VAL A 11 -27.72 17.55 4.87
N LEU A 12 -27.62 16.23 4.81
CA LEU A 12 -26.40 15.49 5.14
C LEU A 12 -25.31 16.01 4.21
N VAL A 13 -24.67 17.11 4.61
CA VAL A 13 -23.38 17.53 4.05
C VAL A 13 -22.39 16.55 4.65
N VAL A 14 -22.33 15.33 4.10
CA VAL A 14 -21.17 14.49 4.32
C VAL A 14 -20.01 15.27 3.69
N PRO A 15 -18.96 15.63 4.47
CA PRO A 15 -17.95 16.54 3.97
C PRO A 15 -17.26 15.89 2.77
N LEU A 16 -17.43 16.49 1.59
CA LEU A 16 -16.76 16.10 0.34
C LEU A 16 -15.24 15.98 0.52
N SER A 17 -14.68 16.72 1.48
CA SER A 17 -13.27 16.65 1.88
C SER A 17 -12.87 15.30 2.47
N SER A 18 -13.70 14.67 3.30
CA SER A 18 -13.38 13.35 3.89
C SER A 18 -13.30 12.26 2.82
N HIS A 19 -14.22 12.29 1.84
CA HIS A 19 -14.20 11.35 0.72
C HIS A 19 -12.96 11.50 -0.18
N ALA A 20 -12.55 12.74 -0.49
CA ALA A 20 -11.36 12.99 -1.30
C ALA A 20 -10.07 12.53 -0.62
N VAL A 21 -9.99 12.72 0.71
CA VAL A 21 -8.87 12.25 1.54
C VAL A 21 -8.79 10.72 1.55
N LEU A 22 -9.91 10.03 1.74
CA LEU A 22 -9.97 8.57 1.71
C LEU A 22 -9.60 7.99 0.34
N TYR A 23 -10.09 8.59 -0.75
CA TYR A 23 -9.73 8.18 -2.10
C TYR A 23 -8.22 8.31 -2.37
N SER A 24 -7.60 9.39 -1.88
CA SER A 24 -6.15 9.59 -2.01
C SER A 24 -5.35 8.54 -1.24
N ALA A 25 -5.83 8.15 -0.04
CA ALA A 25 -5.20 7.08 0.73
C ALA A 25 -5.34 5.71 0.06
N GLU A 26 -6.48 5.42 -0.57
CA GLU A 26 -6.72 4.17 -1.32
C GLU A 26 -5.78 4.07 -2.54
N GLN A 27 -5.57 5.16 -3.27
CA GLN A 27 -4.62 5.19 -4.38
C GLN A 27 -3.19 4.87 -3.91
N LEU A 28 -2.75 5.46 -2.79
CA LEU A 28 -1.44 5.17 -2.20
C LEU A 28 -1.33 3.72 -1.72
N TYR A 29 -2.42 3.13 -1.23
CA TYR A 29 -2.46 1.70 -0.89
C TYR A 29 -2.19 0.85 -2.13
N THR A 30 -2.87 1.12 -3.25
CA THR A 30 -2.65 0.39 -4.51
C THR A 30 -1.21 0.52 -5.00
N VAL A 31 -0.64 1.73 -4.94
CA VAL A 31 0.77 1.96 -5.32
C VAL A 31 1.71 1.16 -4.42
N ASN A 32 1.48 1.13 -3.10
CA ASN A 32 2.26 0.31 -2.18
C ASN A 32 2.15 -1.18 -2.49
N GLN A 33 0.98 -1.67 -2.93
CA GLN A 33 0.83 -3.06 -3.35
C GLN A 33 1.69 -3.37 -4.59
N ASP A 34 1.76 -2.48 -5.57
CA ASP A 34 2.64 -2.68 -6.72
C ASP A 34 4.12 -2.67 -6.31
N TYR A 35 4.50 -1.81 -5.37
CA TYR A 35 5.85 -1.80 -4.81
C TYR A 35 6.16 -3.06 -4.00
N ALA A 36 5.22 -3.55 -3.19
CA ALA A 36 5.38 -4.76 -2.38
C ALA A 36 5.57 -6.02 -3.24
N LYS A 37 4.81 -6.14 -4.34
CA LYS A 37 4.99 -7.23 -5.32
C LYS A 37 6.40 -7.23 -5.90
N CYS A 38 6.89 -6.06 -6.32
CA CYS A 38 8.24 -5.93 -6.87
C CYS A 38 9.34 -6.14 -5.82
N LEU A 39 9.12 -5.67 -4.59
CA LEU A 39 10.00 -5.89 -3.46
C LEU A 39 10.17 -7.40 -3.18
N ASP A 40 9.06 -8.14 -3.11
CA ASP A 40 9.05 -9.58 -2.81
C ASP A 40 9.90 -10.40 -3.79
N VAL A 41 9.89 -10.04 -5.08
CA VAL A 41 10.62 -10.79 -6.12
C VAL A 41 11.98 -10.18 -6.48
N THR A 42 12.44 -9.16 -5.73
CA THR A 42 13.67 -8.42 -6.04
C THR A 42 14.92 -9.33 -6.10
N LEU A 43 15.09 -10.27 -5.18
CA LEU A 43 16.31 -11.10 -5.10
C LEU A 43 16.57 -11.93 -6.37
N GLY A 44 15.54 -12.29 -7.14
CA GLY A 44 15.70 -13.06 -8.39
C GLY A 44 16.16 -12.24 -9.60
N ASN A 45 16.17 -10.91 -9.49
CA ASN A 45 16.20 -9.99 -10.63
C ASN A 45 17.46 -9.13 -10.74
N PHE A 46 18.40 -9.26 -9.81
CA PHE A 46 19.66 -8.51 -9.81
C PHE A 46 20.87 -9.44 -9.84
N LYS A 47 22.01 -8.92 -10.33
CA LYS A 47 23.22 -9.75 -10.56
C LYS A 47 24.00 -10.05 -9.28
N SER A 48 23.76 -9.29 -8.22
CA SER A 48 24.41 -9.46 -6.93
C SER A 48 23.50 -9.02 -5.79
N ASP A 49 23.77 -9.54 -4.60
CA ASP A 49 23.06 -9.17 -3.37
C ASP A 49 23.15 -7.66 -3.11
N GLY A 50 24.29 -7.03 -3.40
CA GLY A 50 24.45 -5.58 -3.25
C GLY A 50 23.59 -4.77 -4.22
N GLN A 51 23.31 -5.28 -5.43
CA GLN A 51 22.36 -4.64 -6.34
C GLN A 51 20.91 -4.88 -5.89
N ALA A 52 20.59 -6.09 -5.42
CA ALA A 52 19.27 -6.42 -4.91
C ALA A 52 18.92 -5.59 -3.66
N GLN A 53 19.83 -5.47 -2.69
CA GLN A 53 19.65 -4.65 -1.49
C GLN A 53 19.41 -3.17 -1.84
N LYS A 54 20.18 -2.61 -2.80
CA LYS A 54 19.92 -1.25 -3.29
C LYS A 54 18.52 -1.10 -3.87
N ALA A 55 18.04 -2.11 -4.59
CA ALA A 55 16.69 -2.09 -5.13
C ALA A 55 15.61 -2.21 -4.04
N MET A 56 15.78 -3.12 -3.09
CA MET A 56 14.91 -3.24 -1.92
C MET A 56 14.85 -1.93 -1.14
N SER A 57 15.98 -1.26 -0.92
CA SER A 57 16.01 0.05 -0.23
C SER A 57 15.19 1.13 -0.94
N LYS A 58 15.15 1.14 -2.29
CA LYS A 58 14.29 2.07 -3.02
C LYS A 58 12.81 1.77 -2.74
N PHE A 59 12.39 0.51 -2.88
CA PHE A 59 11.00 0.12 -2.62
C PHE A 59 10.59 0.42 -1.17
N TYR A 60 11.40 0.06 -0.18
CA TYR A 60 11.10 0.36 1.22
C TYR A 60 11.01 1.86 1.50
N ARG A 61 11.85 2.68 0.87
CA ARG A 61 11.80 4.14 1.03
C ARG A 61 10.47 4.69 0.54
N GLU A 62 10.03 4.29 -0.66
CA GLU A 62 8.76 4.77 -1.22
C GLU A 62 7.55 4.21 -0.47
N ILE A 63 7.56 2.93 -0.09
CA ILE A 63 6.51 2.34 0.75
C ILE A 63 6.41 3.09 2.09
N THR A 64 7.54 3.44 2.70
CA THR A 64 7.55 4.22 3.94
C THR A 64 6.97 5.60 3.75
N ALA A 65 7.37 6.33 2.70
CA ALA A 65 6.86 7.67 2.40
C ALA A 65 5.35 7.67 2.12
N ASN A 66 4.86 6.72 1.31
CA ASN A 66 3.44 6.56 1.02
C ASN A 66 2.64 6.18 2.26
N THR A 67 3.16 5.24 3.08
CA THR A 67 2.50 4.82 4.32
C THR A 67 2.40 5.97 5.32
N ASP A 68 3.46 6.79 5.44
CA ASP A 68 3.44 7.99 6.27
C ASP A 68 2.36 8.97 5.82
N LYS A 69 2.20 9.12 4.49
CA LYS A 69 1.16 9.96 3.92
C LYS A 69 -0.25 9.39 4.13
N ILE A 70 -0.43 8.08 4.00
CA ILE A 70 -1.70 7.41 4.30
C ILE A 70 -2.09 7.67 5.76
N LEU A 71 -1.16 7.49 6.70
CA LEU A 71 -1.41 7.74 8.12
C LEU A 71 -1.80 9.20 8.37
N GLU A 72 -1.11 10.16 7.76
CA GLU A 72 -1.46 11.57 7.85
C GLU A 72 -2.90 11.84 7.34
N LEU A 73 -3.24 11.30 6.17
CA LEU A 73 -4.56 11.46 5.55
C LEU A 73 -5.66 10.84 6.43
N GLN A 74 -5.44 9.63 6.96
CA GLN A 74 -6.41 8.95 7.83
C GLN A 74 -6.63 9.71 9.15
N LEU A 75 -5.57 10.24 9.77
CA LEU A 75 -5.69 11.06 10.97
C LEU A 75 -6.43 12.39 10.68
N GLN A 76 -6.18 13.03 9.53
CA GLN A 76 -6.92 14.23 9.09
C GLN A 76 -8.40 13.94 8.80
N ALA A 77 -8.73 12.74 8.34
CA ALA A 77 -10.10 12.28 8.14
C ALA A 77 -10.81 11.88 9.44
N ASN A 78 -10.13 11.92 10.61
CA ASN A 78 -10.60 11.40 11.88
C ASN A 78 -11.02 9.92 11.79
N ASP A 79 -10.21 9.09 11.11
CA ASP A 79 -10.42 7.64 11.07
C ASP A 79 -10.32 7.04 12.49
N GLU A 80 -11.45 6.55 13.02
CA GLU A 80 -11.55 6.08 14.40
C GLU A 80 -10.59 4.92 14.70
N VAL A 81 -10.33 4.06 13.72
CA VAL A 81 -9.46 2.89 13.88
C VAL A 81 -8.01 3.37 14.03
N MET A 82 -7.54 4.27 13.17
CA MET A 82 -6.20 4.83 13.28
C MET A 82 -6.00 5.66 14.55
N GLN A 83 -7.01 6.43 14.97
CA GLN A 83 -6.97 7.15 16.24
C GLN A 83 -6.83 6.19 17.42
N THR A 84 -7.65 5.14 17.45
CA THR A 84 -7.57 4.10 18.50
C THR A 84 -6.19 3.45 18.55
N PHE A 85 -5.63 3.07 17.41
CA PHE A 85 -4.28 2.49 17.37
C PHE A 85 -3.21 3.47 17.84
N LEU A 86 -3.30 4.74 17.47
CA LEU A 86 -2.37 5.77 17.92
C LEU A 86 -2.45 5.98 19.43
N GLU A 87 -3.66 6.00 20.00
CA GLU A 87 -3.87 6.08 21.45
C GLU A 87 -3.30 4.86 22.19
N MET A 88 -3.46 3.66 21.63
CA MET A 88 -2.92 2.42 22.20
C MET A 88 -1.39 2.38 22.18
N LEU A 89 -0.78 2.78 21.06
CA LEU A 89 0.68 2.72 20.87
C LEU A 89 1.40 3.91 21.50
N GLN A 90 0.70 5.03 21.70
CA GLN A 90 1.23 6.30 22.22
C GLN A 90 2.41 6.89 21.43
N ASP A 91 2.73 6.32 20.27
CA ASP A 91 3.81 6.75 19.40
C ASP A 91 3.46 6.52 17.92
N ARG A 92 3.41 7.62 17.16
CA ARG A 92 3.13 7.62 15.72
C ARG A 92 4.22 6.88 14.94
N GLN A 93 5.48 6.91 15.37
CA GLN A 93 6.57 6.18 14.71
C GLN A 93 6.38 4.67 14.84
N ILE A 94 5.92 4.20 15.99
CA ILE A 94 5.61 2.78 16.20
C ILE A 94 4.45 2.36 15.29
N LEU A 95 3.37 3.15 15.26
CA LEU A 95 2.23 2.90 14.36
C LEU A 95 2.67 2.88 12.89
N LEU A 96 3.45 3.86 12.47
CA LEU A 96 4.02 3.91 11.12
C LEU A 96 4.83 2.66 10.82
N GLY A 97 5.68 2.20 11.74
CA GLY A 97 6.43 0.95 11.59
C GLY A 97 5.54 -0.27 11.37
N TYR A 98 4.45 -0.41 12.14
CA TYR A 98 3.47 -1.48 11.94
C TYR A 98 2.80 -1.40 10.57
N MET A 99 2.39 -0.20 10.16
CA MET A 99 1.77 -0.01 8.86
C MET A 99 2.75 -0.32 7.72
N VAL A 100 4.01 0.13 7.81
CA VAL A 100 5.03 -0.15 6.80
C VAL A 100 5.30 -1.64 6.67
N ALA A 101 5.36 -2.37 7.80
CA ALA A 101 5.50 -3.82 7.78
C ALA A 101 4.37 -4.47 6.98
N LYS A 102 3.12 -4.02 7.18
CA LYS A 102 1.96 -4.53 6.44
C LYS A 102 1.88 -4.07 4.99
N MET A 103 2.24 -2.83 4.69
CA MET A 103 2.26 -2.31 3.32
C MET A 103 3.43 -2.85 2.48
N SER A 104 4.40 -3.52 3.11
CA SER A 104 5.51 -4.20 2.43
C SER A 104 5.21 -5.67 2.10
N GLU A 105 4.10 -6.20 2.61
CA GLU A 105 3.60 -7.54 2.27
C GLU A 105 2.68 -7.41 1.03
N PRO A 106 2.90 -8.20 -0.04
CA PRO A 106 1.99 -8.20 -1.18
C PRO A 106 0.65 -8.84 -0.78
N ASP A 107 -0.40 -8.51 -1.54
CA ASP A 107 -1.74 -9.05 -1.30
C ASP A 107 -1.83 -10.57 -1.57
N LYS A 108 -2.94 -11.17 -1.12
CA LYS A 108 -3.20 -12.61 -1.31
C LYS A 108 -3.37 -13.01 -2.77
N ALA A 109 -3.79 -12.10 -3.65
CA ALA A 109 -3.94 -12.42 -5.07
C ALA A 109 -2.58 -12.65 -5.70
N PHE A 110 -1.59 -11.82 -5.34
CA PHE A 110 -0.20 -12.03 -5.75
C PHE A 110 0.40 -13.30 -5.17
N GLU A 111 0.13 -13.64 -3.91
CA GLU A 111 0.61 -14.91 -3.33
C GLU A 111 0.07 -16.13 -4.10
N VAL A 112 -1.20 -16.07 -4.54
CA VAL A 112 -1.79 -17.11 -5.40
C VAL A 112 -1.11 -17.14 -6.77
N GLU A 113 -0.90 -15.99 -7.42
CA GLU A 113 -0.17 -15.90 -8.69
C GLU A 113 1.23 -16.52 -8.56
N LYS A 114 1.96 -16.16 -7.49
CA LYS A 114 3.30 -16.68 -7.20
C LYS A 114 3.29 -18.20 -6.99
N ASP A 115 2.29 -18.75 -6.31
CA ASP A 115 2.14 -20.19 -6.14
C ASP A 115 1.80 -20.93 -7.43
N GLU A 116 1.02 -20.33 -8.32
CA GLU A 116 0.77 -20.86 -9.66
C GLU A 116 2.05 -20.86 -10.51
N GLN A 117 2.81 -19.76 -10.48
CA GLN A 117 4.09 -19.67 -11.18
C GLN A 117 5.11 -20.68 -10.64
N LYS A 118 5.17 -20.90 -9.32
CA LYS A 118 6.01 -21.96 -8.72
C LYS A 118 5.71 -23.32 -9.34
N LYS A 119 4.43 -23.67 -9.54
CA LYS A 119 4.05 -24.94 -10.17
C LYS A 119 4.44 -24.97 -11.65
N ALA A 120 4.21 -23.88 -12.37
CA ALA A 120 4.53 -23.77 -13.80
C ALA A 120 6.04 -23.91 -14.08
N PHE A 121 6.89 -23.40 -13.20
CA PHE A 121 8.35 -23.45 -13.33
C PHE A 121 9.00 -24.55 -12.49
N TYR A 122 8.27 -25.60 -12.10
CA TYR A 122 8.81 -26.73 -11.33
C TYR A 122 9.58 -26.30 -10.06
N PHE A 123 9.08 -25.25 -9.40
CA PHE A 123 9.64 -24.64 -8.19
C PHE A 123 11.03 -24.01 -8.38
N ASP A 124 11.44 -23.69 -9.62
CA ASP A 124 12.61 -22.84 -9.86
C ASP A 124 12.35 -21.42 -9.38
N TRP A 125 12.82 -21.12 -8.16
CA TRP A 125 12.60 -19.85 -7.50
C TRP A 125 13.09 -18.64 -8.31
N LYS A 126 14.16 -18.81 -9.11
CA LYS A 126 14.75 -17.70 -9.86
C LYS A 126 13.90 -17.39 -11.07
N LEU A 127 13.46 -18.40 -11.82
CA LEU A 127 12.55 -18.21 -12.95
C LEU A 127 11.21 -17.64 -12.51
N VAL A 128 10.66 -18.12 -11.39
CA VAL A 128 9.42 -17.58 -10.80
C VAL A 128 9.56 -16.08 -10.51
N ASN A 129 10.62 -15.68 -9.81
CA ASN A 129 10.83 -14.28 -9.46
C ASN A 129 11.07 -13.40 -10.70
N GLN A 130 11.75 -13.92 -11.72
CA GLN A 130 11.98 -13.20 -12.96
C GLN A 130 10.70 -13.00 -13.78
N GLU A 131 9.85 -14.02 -13.83
CA GLU A 131 8.57 -13.92 -14.52
C GLU A 131 7.63 -12.95 -13.80
N LEU A 132 7.49 -13.08 -12.47
CA LEU A 132 6.67 -12.17 -11.66
C LEU A 132 7.15 -10.71 -11.77
N TRP A 133 8.47 -10.48 -11.75
CA TRP A 133 9.04 -9.15 -11.97
C TRP A 133 8.68 -8.57 -13.33
N ARG A 134 8.67 -9.42 -14.36
CA ARG A 134 8.32 -9.02 -15.73
C ARG A 134 6.82 -8.74 -15.86
N THR A 135 5.96 -9.62 -15.35
CA THR A 135 4.49 -9.50 -15.48
C THR A 135 3.94 -8.34 -14.67
N ASN A 136 4.53 -8.05 -13.51
CA ASN A 136 4.12 -6.94 -12.64
C ASN A 136 4.79 -5.60 -13.01
N GLY A 137 5.47 -5.52 -14.17
CA GLY A 137 6.01 -4.24 -14.67
C GLY A 137 7.15 -3.66 -13.81
N CYS A 138 7.82 -4.47 -12.99
CA CYS A 138 8.77 -4.00 -11.99
C CYS A 138 9.98 -3.27 -12.58
N ASN A 139 10.33 -3.52 -13.83
CA ASN A 139 11.36 -2.72 -14.53
C ASN A 139 10.96 -1.25 -14.70
N ALA A 140 9.69 -0.97 -15.03
CA ALA A 140 9.20 0.39 -15.20
C ALA A 140 9.11 1.09 -13.84
N ILE A 141 8.54 0.39 -12.86
CA ILE A 141 8.43 0.88 -11.48
C ILE A 141 9.82 1.17 -10.91
N TYR A 142 10.75 0.22 -10.94
CA TYR A 142 12.08 0.39 -10.35
C TYR A 142 12.84 1.60 -10.92
N ARG A 143 12.71 1.86 -12.23
CA ARG A 143 13.33 3.01 -12.90
C ARG A 143 12.68 4.34 -12.56
N SER A 144 11.42 4.35 -12.12
CA SER A 144 10.75 5.58 -11.69
C SER A 144 11.06 5.95 -10.23
N LEU A 145 11.79 5.11 -9.50
CA LEU A 145 12.19 5.36 -8.10
C LEU A 145 13.60 5.95 -7.96
N ASP A 146 14.20 6.39 -9.08
CA ASP A 146 15.51 7.06 -9.14
C ASP A 146 15.41 8.58 -9.00
#